data_AF-A0AB37G0Z8-F1
#
_entry.id   AF-A0AB37G0Z8-F1
#
_cell.length_a   1.000
_cell.length_b   1.000
_cell.length_c   1.000
_cell.angle_alpha   90.00
_cell.angle_beta   90.00
_cell.angle_gamma   90.00
#
_symmetry.space_group_name_H-M   'P 1'
#
loop_
_entity.id
_entity.type
_entity.pdbx_description
1 polymer ?
#
loop_
_entity_poly.entity_id
_entity_poly.type
_entity_poly.pdbx_seq_one_letter_code
_entity_poly.pdbx_strand_id
1 'polypeptide(L)'
;MKKTAILKTPFTLVTSESEQSMEIIGGGLWNIKAEFVERDNQISLDENGDMFEPEYRLVLEAEYPDKLILDGAYIAKEIGKDIKEIQTLFEFIEENKKNLFDELGFHGVIV
;
A
#
# COMPACT_ATOMS: atom_id res chain seq x y z
N MET A 1 -7.97 15.04 2.94
CA MET A 1 -7.25 13.93 3.57
C MET A 1 -8.16 13.24 4.58
N LYS A 2 -8.37 11.93 4.44
CA LYS A 2 -9.12 11.08 5.37
C LYS A 2 -8.12 10.20 6.13
N LYS A 3 -8.41 9.92 7.41
CA LYS A 3 -7.54 9.12 8.29
C LYS A 3 -8.30 7.90 8.78
N THR A 4 -7.70 6.73 8.67
CA THR A 4 -8.28 5.45 9.07
C THR A 4 -7.28 4.70 9.96
N ALA A 5 -7.63 4.53 11.25
CA ALA A 5 -6.82 3.75 12.17
C ALA A 5 -6.96 2.25 11.87
N ILE A 6 -5.85 1.53 11.81
CA ILE A 6 -5.85 0.09 11.53
C ILE A 6 -5.85 -0.67 12.85
N LEU A 7 -6.95 -1.35 13.13
CA LEU A 7 -7.17 -2.03 14.39
C LEU A 7 -6.06 -3.04 14.69
N LYS A 8 -5.66 -3.13 15.98
CA LYS A 8 -4.61 -4.02 16.49
C LYS A 8 -3.19 -3.75 15.95
N THR A 9 -2.98 -2.60 15.33
CA THR A 9 -1.67 -2.13 14.89
C THR A 9 -1.46 -0.69 15.33
N PRO A 10 -0.23 -0.17 15.31
CA PRO A 10 0.04 1.26 15.52
C PRO A 10 -0.21 2.10 14.25
N PHE A 11 -0.72 1.52 13.16
CA PHE A 11 -0.81 2.20 11.88
C PHE A 11 -2.07 3.04 11.72
N THR A 12 -1.91 4.16 11.03
CA THR A 12 -3.00 4.96 10.46
C THR A 12 -2.75 5.14 8.97
N LEU A 13 -3.73 4.75 8.15
CA LEU A 13 -3.74 5.03 6.73
C LEU A 13 -4.34 6.42 6.50
N VAL A 14 -3.63 7.28 5.78
CA VAL A 14 -4.09 8.59 5.34
C VAL A 14 -4.27 8.57 3.83
N THR A 15 -5.46 8.92 3.36
CA THR A 15 -5.81 8.97 1.93
C THR A 15 -6.08 10.40 1.48
N SER A 16 -5.70 10.73 0.25
CA SER A 16 -5.85 12.05 -0.34
C SER A 16 -6.31 11.93 -1.79
N GLU A 17 -7.59 12.17 -2.06
CA GLU A 17 -8.16 12.17 -3.42
C GLU A 17 -7.47 13.21 -4.32
N SER A 18 -7.24 14.42 -3.82
CA SER A 18 -6.59 15.50 -4.59
C SER A 18 -5.14 15.20 -4.98
N GLU A 19 -4.46 14.36 -4.21
CA GLU A 19 -3.07 13.95 -4.47
C GLU A 19 -2.98 12.52 -5.02
N GLN A 20 -4.13 11.83 -5.15
CA GLN A 20 -4.24 10.42 -5.50
C GLN A 20 -3.26 9.53 -4.72
N SER A 21 -3.15 9.76 -3.42
CA SER A 21 -2.06 9.22 -2.59
C SER A 21 -2.55 8.50 -1.33
N MET A 22 -1.70 7.58 -0.87
CA MET A 22 -1.81 6.89 0.42
C MET A 22 -0.52 7.12 1.21
N GLU A 23 -0.68 7.51 2.47
CA GLU A 23 0.42 7.66 3.43
C GLU A 23 0.15 6.79 4.65
N ILE A 24 1.17 6.07 5.12
CA ILE A 24 1.10 5.21 6.29
C ILE A 24 1.86 5.91 7.42
N ILE A 25 1.15 6.24 8.49
CA ILE A 25 1.73 6.83 9.71
C ILE A 25 1.82 5.73 10.77
N GLY A 26 2.99 5.57 11.39
CA GLY A 26 3.28 4.52 12.38
C GLY A 26 4.41 3.61 11.91
N GLY A 27 4.65 2.49 12.60
CA GLY A 27 5.59 1.46 12.12
C GLY A 27 7.01 1.52 12.63
N GLY A 28 7.31 2.43 13.56
CA GLY A 28 8.62 2.49 14.20
C GLY A 28 9.74 2.76 13.18
N LEU A 29 10.56 1.75 12.92
CA LEU A 29 11.72 1.83 12.04
C LEU A 29 11.41 1.49 10.58
N TRP A 30 10.25 0.93 10.27
CA TRP A 30 9.94 0.47 8.92
C TRP A 30 9.54 1.61 7.99
N ASN A 31 10.15 1.65 6.81
CA ASN A 31 9.69 2.47 5.70
C ASN A 31 8.61 1.71 4.95
N ILE A 32 7.35 2.09 5.15
CA ILE A 32 6.21 1.38 4.56
C ILE A 32 5.58 2.23 3.46
N LYS A 33 5.34 1.60 2.31
CA LYS A 33 4.76 2.19 1.12
C LYS A 33 3.50 1.44 0.71
N ALA A 34 2.48 2.19 0.31
CA ALA A 34 1.31 1.70 -0.39
C ALA A 34 0.97 2.67 -1.52
N GLU A 35 0.86 2.19 -2.75
CA GLU A 35 0.52 3.04 -3.91
C GLU A 35 -0.17 2.25 -5.01
N PHE A 36 -0.95 2.95 -5.83
CA PHE A 36 -1.42 2.42 -7.11
C PHE A 36 -0.46 2.87 -8.20
N VAL A 37 0.14 1.92 -8.91
CA VAL A 37 1.09 2.18 -9.99
C VAL A 37 0.46 1.75 -11.31
N GLU A 38 0.46 2.66 -12.28
CA GLU A 38 0.04 2.36 -13.65
C GLU A 38 0.96 1.29 -14.26
N ARG A 39 0.39 0.33 -14.99
CA ARG A 39 1.14 -0.69 -15.70
C ARG A 39 1.69 -0.11 -17.01
N ASP A 40 2.97 0.24 -17.01
CA ASP A 40 3.74 0.45 -18.24
C ASP A 40 3.71 -0.85 -19.06
N ASN A 41 3.00 -0.84 -20.21
CA ASN A 41 3.05 -1.77 -21.36
C ASN A 41 1.69 -2.13 -21.98
N GLN A 42 0.64 -1.35 -21.79
CA GLN A 42 -0.56 -1.53 -22.60
C GLN A 42 -0.40 -0.92 -23.99
N ILE A 43 -0.80 -1.68 -25.01
CA ILE A 43 -1.03 -1.13 -26.36
C ILE A 43 -2.09 -0.04 -26.16
N SER A 44 -1.79 1.20 -26.56
CA SER A 44 -2.65 2.33 -26.23
C SER A 44 -3.98 2.37 -26.99
N LEU A 45 -4.23 1.42 -27.88
CA LEU A 45 -5.38 1.38 -28.79
C LEU A 45 -5.93 -0.05 -28.90
N ASP A 46 -7.24 -0.21 -28.76
CA ASP A 46 -7.94 -1.47 -29.03
C ASP A 46 -8.08 -1.75 -30.54
N GLU A 47 -8.73 -2.85 -30.91
CA GLU A 47 -8.95 -3.23 -32.33
C GLU A 47 -9.77 -2.20 -33.12
N ASN A 48 -10.48 -1.29 -32.43
CA ASN A 48 -11.30 -0.23 -33.00
C ASN A 48 -10.57 1.13 -33.04
N GLY A 49 -9.40 1.25 -32.39
CA GLY A 49 -8.66 2.49 -32.27
C GLY A 49 -9.07 3.36 -31.07
N ASP A 50 -9.77 2.79 -30.08
CA ASP A 50 -10.12 3.46 -28.83
C ASP A 50 -9.01 3.28 -27.78
N MET A 51 -8.76 4.29 -26.95
CA MET A 51 -7.77 4.15 -25.86
C MET A 51 -8.26 3.16 -24.81
N PHE A 52 -7.40 2.20 -24.44
CA PHE A 52 -7.65 1.35 -23.28
C PHE A 52 -7.70 2.19 -22.00
N GLU A 53 -8.59 1.78 -21.07
CA GLU A 53 -8.59 2.32 -19.71
C GLU A 53 -7.27 1.93 -19.02
N PRO A 54 -6.56 2.88 -18.37
CA PRO A 54 -5.30 2.58 -17.70
C PRO A 54 -5.47 1.48 -16.63
N GLU A 55 -4.59 0.49 -16.66
CA GLU A 55 -4.51 -0.54 -15.62
C GLU A 55 -3.56 -0.13 -14.49
N TYR A 56 -4.04 -0.22 -13.26
CA TYR A 56 -3.24 0.02 -12.06
C TYR A 56 -3.08 -1.26 -11.25
N ARG A 57 -1.89 -1.44 -10.67
CA ARG A 57 -1.65 -2.46 -9.63
C ARG A 57 -1.43 -1.79 -8.29
N LEU A 58 -1.90 -2.43 -7.23
CA LEU A 58 -1.52 -2.08 -5.86
C LEU A 58 -0.09 -2.58 -5.60
N VAL A 59 0.78 -1.69 -5.13
CA VAL A 59 2.12 -2.01 -4.63
C VAL A 59 2.14 -1.78 -3.13
N LEU A 60 2.58 -2.79 -2.38
CA LEU A 60 2.79 -2.75 -0.93
C LEU A 60 4.22 -3.17 -0.63
N GLU A 61 4.95 -2.31 0.08
CA GLU A 61 6.35 -2.56 0.43
C GLU A 61 6.62 -2.11 1.87
N ALA A 62 7.43 -2.88 2.60
CA ALA A 62 7.92 -2.51 3.91
C ALA A 62 9.42 -2.81 3.96
N GLU A 63 10.23 -1.76 4.05
CA GLU A 63 11.67 -1.85 4.07
C GLU A 63 12.20 -1.51 5.46
N TYR A 64 13.11 -2.34 5.97
CA TYR A 64 13.86 -2.01 7.17
C TYR A 64 15.08 -1.18 6.75
N PRO A 65 15.30 0.03 7.30
CA PRO A 65 16.24 1.01 6.76
C PRO A 65 17.71 0.59 6.91
N ASP A 66 18.00 -0.27 7.88
CA ASP A 66 19.35 -0.73 8.22
C ASP A 66 19.52 -2.24 8.01
N LYS A 67 20.76 -2.72 8.14
CA LYS A 67 21.01 -4.15 8.19
C LYS A 67 20.34 -4.76 9.43
N LEU A 68 19.32 -5.58 9.22
CA LEU A 68 18.65 -6.33 10.29
C LEU A 68 19.56 -7.42 10.86
N ILE A 69 19.90 -7.32 12.14
CA ILE A 69 20.66 -8.33 12.89
C ILE A 69 19.81 -8.79 14.06
N LEU A 70 19.57 -10.09 14.15
CA LEU A 70 18.81 -10.73 15.23
C LEU A 70 19.80 -11.44 16.18
N ASP A 71 20.32 -10.72 17.16
CA ASP A 71 21.36 -11.20 18.08
C ASP A 71 20.81 -11.77 19.41
N GLY A 72 19.48 -11.93 19.51
CA GLY A 72 18.84 -12.52 20.67
C GLY A 72 17.34 -12.72 20.51
N ALA A 73 16.77 -13.55 21.40
CA ALA A 73 15.35 -13.89 21.38
C ALA A 73 14.42 -12.68 21.59
N TYR A 74 14.87 -11.67 22.35
CA TYR A 74 14.09 -10.45 22.57
C TYR A 74 13.93 -9.65 21.27
N ILE A 75 15.02 -9.31 20.58
CA ILE A 75 14.98 -8.58 19.31
C ILE A 75 14.20 -9.35 18.25
N ALA A 76 14.43 -10.67 18.14
CA ALA A 76 13.67 -11.50 17.21
C ALA A 76 12.16 -11.48 17.49
N LYS A 77 11.75 -11.43 18.78
CA LYS A 77 10.34 -11.34 19.16
C LYS A 77 9.72 -9.99 18.81
N GLU A 78 10.43 -8.89 19.05
CA GLU A 78 9.93 -7.54 18.71
C GLU A 78 9.79 -7.39 17.19
N ILE A 79 10.78 -7.79 16.40
CA ILE A 79 10.68 -7.79 14.93
C ILE A 79 9.54 -8.70 14.45
N GLY A 80 9.36 -9.86 15.08
CA GLY A 80 8.23 -10.74 14.77
C GLY A 80 6.85 -10.16 15.11
N LYS A 81 6.78 -9.20 16.04
CA LYS A 81 5.56 -8.43 16.32
C LYS A 81 5.32 -7.39 15.23
N ASP A 82 6.34 -6.62 14.88
CA ASP A 82 6.26 -5.61 13.81
C ASP A 82 5.79 -6.23 12.49
N ILE A 83 6.37 -7.37 12.10
CA ILE A 83 5.99 -8.09 10.87
C ILE A 83 4.50 -8.47 10.89
N LYS A 84 3.96 -8.90 12.03
CA LYS A 84 2.53 -9.25 12.14
C LYS A 84 1.63 -8.02 12.02
N GLU A 85 2.06 -6.90 12.58
CA GLU A 85 1.34 -5.63 12.46
C GLU A 85 1.34 -5.14 11.01
N ILE A 86 2.49 -5.22 10.32
CA ILE A 86 2.62 -4.87 8.89
C ILE A 86 1.75 -5.78 8.03
N GLN A 87 1.74 -7.09 8.32
CA GLN A 87 0.86 -8.03 7.66
C GLN A 87 -0.61 -7.63 7.81
N THR A 88 -1.04 -7.28 9.04
CA THR A 88 -2.42 -6.83 9.29
C THR A 88 -2.77 -5.55 8.51
N LEU A 89 -1.81 -4.62 8.39
CA LEU A 89 -1.97 -3.42 7.56
C LEU A 89 -2.13 -3.77 6.08
N PHE A 90 -1.30 -4.65 5.55
CA PHE A 90 -1.35 -5.05 4.14
C PHE A 90 -2.65 -5.77 3.80
N GLU A 91 -3.06 -6.73 4.64
CA GLU A 91 -4.35 -7.42 4.50
C GLU A 91 -5.51 -6.42 4.46
N PHE A 92 -5.51 -5.42 5.36
CA PHE A 92 -6.54 -4.36 5.34
C PHE A 92 -6.56 -3.59 4.01
N ILE A 93 -5.40 -3.19 3.48
CA ILE A 93 -5.33 -2.43 2.22
C ILE A 93 -5.77 -3.31 1.05
N GLU A 94 -5.33 -4.57 0.99
CA GLU A 94 -5.70 -5.52 -0.07
C GLU A 94 -7.21 -5.81 -0.08
N GLU A 95 -7.81 -6.05 1.09
CA GLU A 95 -9.25 -6.29 1.24
C GLU A 95 -10.09 -5.08 0.82
N ASN A 96 -9.55 -3.86 0.98
CA ASN A 96 -10.23 -2.60 0.66
C ASN A 96 -9.75 -1.97 -0.65
N LYS A 97 -8.91 -2.64 -1.44
CA LYS A 97 -8.19 -2.02 -2.57
C LYS A 97 -9.09 -1.33 -3.58
N LYS A 98 -10.26 -1.91 -3.89
CA LYS A 98 -11.24 -1.32 -4.82
C LYS A 98 -11.83 -0.03 -4.26
N ASN A 99 -12.29 -0.06 -3.01
CA ASN A 99 -12.85 1.11 -2.34
C ASN A 99 -11.80 2.23 -2.22
N LEU A 100 -10.55 1.89 -1.94
CA LEU A 100 -9.45 2.85 -1.88
C LEU A 100 -9.14 3.44 -3.25
N PHE A 101 -9.12 2.62 -4.30
CA PHE A 101 -8.91 3.06 -5.67
C PHE A 101 -10.00 4.06 -6.10
N ASP A 102 -11.27 3.73 -5.83
CA ASP A 102 -12.42 4.59 -6.11
C ASP A 102 -12.39 5.88 -5.27
N GLU A 103 -12.07 5.78 -3.98
CA GLU A 103 -11.96 6.93 -3.05
C GLU A 103 -10.87 7.92 -3.47
N LEU A 104 -9.77 7.42 -4.05
CA LEU A 104 -8.68 8.27 -4.53
C LEU A 104 -8.96 8.87 -5.92
N GLY A 105 -10.07 8.51 -6.56
CA GLY A 105 -10.50 9.12 -7.82
C GLY A 105 -9.61 8.78 -9.02
N PHE A 106 -8.97 7.60 -9.04
CA PHE A 106 -8.23 7.14 -10.21
C PHE A 106 -9.17 6.91 -11.39
N HIS A 107 -8.73 7.29 -12.59
CA HIS A 107 -9.41 6.94 -13.84
C HIS A 107 -8.73 5.72 -14.44
N GLY A 108 -9.42 4.58 -14.44
CA GLY A 108 -8.90 3.32 -14.93
C GLY A 108 -9.45 2.13 -14.15
N VAL A 109 -8.78 0.99 -14.26
CA VAL A 109 -9.14 -0.23 -13.55
C VAL A 109 -8.00 -0.73 -12.69
N ILE A 110 -8.33 -1.28 -11.53
CA ILE A 110 -7.38 -1.99 -10.67
C ILE A 110 -7.36 -3.48 -11.01
N VAL A 111 -6.15 -4.03 -11.20
CA VAL A 111 -5.90 -5.45 -11.52
C VAL A 111 -5.27 -6.23 -10.37
#